data_AF-D5SNQ0-F1
#
_entry.id   AF-D5SNQ0-F1
#
_cell.length_a   1.000
_cell.length_b   1.000
_cell.length_c   1.000
_cell.angle_alpha   90.00
_cell.angle_beta   90.00
_cell.angle_gamma   90.00
#
_symmetry.space_group_name_H-M   'P 1'
#
loop_
_entity.id
_entity.type
_entity.pdbx_description
1 polymer ?
#
loop_
_entity_poly.entity_id
_entity_poly.type
_entity_poly.pdbx_seq_one_letter_code
_entity_poly.pdbx_strand_id
1 'polypeptide(L)'
;MDGQMQIRMGRPSLNRLLVVLAWCSLAVIYRSSEPDHANHLVGVASDKRESKPSPDSTLGVQPLHSKRNSSQVPMAVSAETGAPIASCELSGMAMGMGWKVHVWYRDDVAFDRLALKQQLQAELERLESIFSLYQSQSEISRWNHHRATDWQVVSPDFARLVQEALRQARQSDGAFDPTVAGVMEARKFRSIWPTSRSKNPQPRQQNSEVIPIIDWQAVEVTTEPPQVRKNHPKIQLDLNALVEGLALEKMRGCCQRAGVLACLLSLGGEYLIDCERLFSQTQNQAGVKIFVESPVDATKSLAVVRSLKGCVSTSGTYRQTWPDIKSPDQVSHLIEPQTGQPLKASASLVSVYHENPILADGWATSLMVAGREKGLRLADEYQLAALFYSAEEDEPLIISKAGKGIFEPWETALVSANPFQACPSDDGRTSRENSSPVVSGWSWSWKIILCIAGVIALIRFARFAAGRVDG
;
A
#
# COMPACT_ATOMS: atom_id res chain seq x y z
N MET A 1 -7.75 64.05 27.72
CA MET A 1 -6.40 64.03 27.12
C MET A 1 -5.88 62.60 27.19
N ASP A 2 -6.54 61.64 26.56
CA ASP A 2 -6.71 61.41 25.11
C ASP A 2 -5.42 61.01 24.41
N GLY A 3 -5.47 59.84 23.77
CA GLY A 3 -4.40 59.33 22.92
C GLY A 3 -4.59 57.89 22.44
N GLN A 4 -5.79 57.48 22.03
CA GLN A 4 -5.98 56.26 21.23
C GLN A 4 -5.47 56.51 19.80
N MET A 5 -4.58 55.65 19.29
CA MET A 5 -4.17 55.65 17.88
C MET A 5 -4.75 54.41 17.19
N GLN A 6 -5.90 54.60 16.51
CA GLN A 6 -6.46 53.63 15.58
C GLN A 6 -5.79 53.78 14.21
N ILE A 7 -5.27 52.68 13.66
CA ILE A 7 -4.83 52.60 12.25
C ILE A 7 -6.04 52.17 11.41
N ARG A 8 -6.63 53.12 10.69
CA ARG A 8 -7.65 52.88 9.64
C ARG A 8 -6.95 52.49 8.34
N MET A 9 -7.09 51.24 7.89
CA MET A 9 -6.86 50.87 6.49
C MET A 9 -8.14 51.14 5.68
N GLY A 10 -8.07 52.07 4.73
CA GLY A 10 -9.17 52.42 3.84
C GLY A 10 -9.44 51.34 2.78
N ARG A 11 -10.71 50.94 2.63
CA ARG A 11 -11.19 50.09 1.52
C ARG A 11 -11.05 50.86 0.19
N PRO A 12 -10.50 50.28 -0.89
CA PRO A 12 -10.60 50.88 -2.21
C PRO A 12 -12.08 50.92 -2.63
N SER A 13 -12.56 52.07 -3.10
CA SER A 13 -13.96 52.25 -3.48
C SER A 13 -14.29 51.41 -4.72
N LEU A 14 -15.43 50.71 -4.64
CA LEU A 14 -16.01 49.86 -5.69
C LEU A 14 -16.03 50.52 -7.09
N ASN A 15 -16.07 51.86 -7.12
CA ASN A 15 -16.10 52.67 -8.33
C ASN A 15 -14.83 52.55 -9.19
N ARG A 16 -13.65 52.26 -8.61
CA ARG A 16 -12.43 52.08 -9.42
C ARG A 16 -12.36 50.72 -10.12
N LEU A 17 -12.98 49.69 -9.55
CA LEU A 17 -13.04 48.35 -10.16
C LEU A 17 -14.08 48.30 -11.29
N LEU A 18 -15.20 49.04 -11.14
CA LEU A 18 -16.26 49.14 -12.14
C LEU A 18 -15.81 49.87 -13.42
N VAL A 19 -14.93 50.88 -13.30
CA VAL A 19 -14.41 51.61 -14.48
C VAL A 19 -13.49 50.74 -15.33
N VAL A 20 -12.69 49.84 -14.72
CA VAL A 20 -11.82 48.90 -15.45
C VAL A 20 -12.66 47.82 -16.16
N LEU A 21 -13.70 47.31 -15.49
CA LEU A 21 -14.60 46.31 -16.08
C LEU A 21 -15.48 46.86 -17.21
N ALA A 22 -15.89 48.13 -17.14
CA ALA A 22 -16.64 48.80 -18.20
C ALA A 22 -15.80 48.99 -19.49
N TRP A 23 -14.50 49.29 -19.35
CA TRP A 23 -13.58 49.42 -20.48
C TRP A 23 -13.27 48.06 -21.15
N CYS A 24 -13.14 46.99 -20.38
CA CYS A 24 -12.97 45.64 -20.94
C CYS A 24 -14.23 45.14 -21.68
N SER A 25 -15.42 45.57 -21.23
CA SER A 25 -16.69 45.16 -21.82
C SER A 25 -16.97 45.85 -23.17
N LEU A 26 -16.57 47.12 -23.33
CA LEU A 26 -16.73 47.84 -24.60
C LEU A 26 -15.82 47.29 -25.72
N ALA A 27 -14.63 46.79 -25.37
CA ALA A 27 -13.67 46.22 -26.34
C ALA A 27 -14.11 44.84 -26.88
N VAL A 28 -14.95 44.12 -26.14
CA VAL A 28 -15.48 42.80 -26.54
C VAL A 28 -16.76 42.93 -27.38
N ILE A 29 -17.61 43.93 -27.08
CA ILE A 29 -18.89 44.13 -27.76
C ILE A 29 -18.72 44.69 -29.19
N TYR A 30 -17.62 45.38 -29.50
CA TYR A 30 -17.39 45.94 -30.84
C TYR A 30 -16.97 44.89 -31.89
N ARG A 31 -16.68 43.64 -31.51
CA ARG A 31 -16.07 42.64 -32.40
C ARG A 31 -16.92 41.41 -32.69
N SER A 32 -18.17 41.39 -32.25
CA SER A 32 -19.08 40.24 -32.39
C SER A 32 -20.44 40.68 -32.92
N SER A 33 -20.49 41.08 -34.19
CA SER A 33 -21.73 41.23 -34.95
C SER A 33 -21.59 40.50 -36.28
N GLU A 34 -21.87 39.20 -36.28
CA GLU A 34 -22.49 38.48 -37.41
C GLU A 34 -22.90 37.05 -36.95
N PRO A 35 -23.98 36.46 -37.50
CA PRO A 35 -24.75 35.41 -36.81
C PRO A 35 -24.58 33.99 -37.38
N ASP A 36 -25.11 33.04 -36.59
CA ASP A 36 -25.69 31.74 -36.97
C ASP A 36 -24.72 30.55 -37.24
N HIS A 37 -24.98 29.29 -36.85
CA HIS A 37 -26.21 28.58 -36.47
C HIS A 37 -25.97 27.28 -35.61
N ALA A 38 -26.95 26.93 -34.75
CA ALA A 38 -27.54 25.60 -34.42
C ALA A 38 -26.67 24.38 -33.98
N ASN A 39 -27.01 23.47 -33.05
CA ASN A 39 -28.12 23.20 -32.09
C ASN A 39 -27.55 22.16 -31.07
N HIS A 40 -27.59 22.38 -29.75
CA HIS A 40 -28.62 22.01 -28.74
C HIS A 40 -29.03 20.52 -28.69
N LEU A 41 -28.61 19.76 -27.65
CA LEU A 41 -29.18 19.56 -26.28
C LEU A 41 -30.33 18.52 -26.26
N VAL A 42 -30.17 17.38 -25.57
CA VAL A 42 -30.65 17.02 -24.20
C VAL A 42 -31.98 16.27 -24.19
N GLY A 43 -32.09 15.25 -23.31
CA GLY A 43 -33.36 14.93 -22.66
C GLY A 43 -33.47 13.49 -22.13
N VAL A 44 -33.52 13.33 -20.81
CA VAL A 44 -33.85 12.11 -20.06
C VAL A 44 -35.29 12.23 -19.51
N ALA A 45 -36.06 11.14 -19.49
CA ALA A 45 -36.76 10.58 -18.30
C ALA A 45 -38.16 9.95 -18.55
N SER A 46 -38.36 8.80 -17.87
CA SER A 46 -39.61 8.20 -17.33
C SER A 46 -40.64 7.65 -18.35
N ASP A 47 -41.43 6.60 -18.09
CA ASP A 47 -41.71 5.78 -16.90
C ASP A 47 -42.36 4.44 -17.34
N LYS A 48 -42.34 3.47 -16.42
CA LYS A 48 -43.09 2.19 -16.28
C LYS A 48 -44.17 1.77 -17.32
N ARG A 49 -44.14 0.50 -17.76
CA ARG A 49 -45.06 -0.59 -17.36
C ARG A 49 -44.77 -1.92 -18.09
N GLU A 50 -45.18 -2.99 -17.43
CA GLU A 50 -44.89 -4.41 -17.65
C GLU A 50 -45.44 -5.00 -18.96
N SER A 51 -44.69 -5.93 -19.58
CA SER A 51 -45.11 -7.34 -19.82
C SER A 51 -44.11 -8.07 -20.74
N LYS A 52 -43.69 -9.27 -20.30
CA LYS A 52 -43.03 -10.35 -21.06
C LYS A 52 -44.12 -11.35 -21.55
N PRO A 53 -43.87 -12.39 -22.39
CA PRO A 53 -42.62 -12.84 -23.06
C PRO A 53 -42.74 -13.24 -24.57
N SER A 54 -41.57 -13.45 -25.20
CA SER A 54 -41.09 -14.34 -26.31
C SER A 54 -42.03 -15.36 -27.03
N PRO A 55 -41.68 -16.05 -28.16
CA PRO A 55 -40.33 -16.34 -28.71
C PRO A 55 -40.16 -16.41 -30.27
N ASP A 56 -38.93 -16.74 -30.71
CA ASP A 56 -38.49 -17.32 -32.00
C ASP A 56 -38.55 -16.44 -33.27
N SER A 57 -37.56 -16.38 -34.16
CA SER A 57 -36.34 -17.16 -34.40
C SER A 57 -35.40 -16.43 -35.40
N THR A 58 -34.07 -16.66 -35.27
CA THR A 58 -32.98 -16.73 -36.29
C THR A 58 -32.99 -15.84 -37.54
N LEU A 59 -31.94 -15.15 -38.01
CA LEU A 59 -30.49 -15.41 -38.13
C LEU A 59 -29.80 -14.14 -38.73
N GLY A 60 -28.52 -13.84 -38.42
CA GLY A 60 -27.66 -13.05 -39.34
C GLY A 60 -26.62 -12.06 -38.77
N VAL A 61 -25.35 -12.53 -38.62
CA VAL A 61 -24.05 -11.89 -38.97
C VAL A 61 -23.64 -10.46 -38.45
N GLN A 62 -22.60 -10.43 -37.57
CA GLN A 62 -21.41 -9.51 -37.38
C GLN A 62 -21.54 -7.94 -37.34
N PRO A 63 -20.50 -7.12 -36.96
CA PRO A 63 -19.51 -7.13 -35.84
C PRO A 63 -19.29 -5.75 -35.10
N LEU A 64 -18.46 -5.73 -34.00
CA LEU A 64 -17.59 -4.64 -33.40
C LEU A 64 -18.20 -3.25 -33.02
N HIS A 65 -18.06 -2.60 -31.84
CA HIS A 65 -16.90 -2.14 -31.01
C HIS A 65 -17.43 -1.52 -29.67
N SER A 66 -16.98 -1.91 -28.46
CA SER A 66 -15.95 -1.34 -27.53
C SER A 66 -16.11 0.07 -26.90
N LYS A 67 -16.03 0.14 -25.54
CA LYS A 67 -15.21 1.03 -24.64
C LYS A 67 -15.55 0.71 -23.15
N ARG A 68 -14.74 -0.01 -22.34
CA ARG A 68 -13.49 0.28 -21.57
C ARG A 68 -13.64 1.41 -20.52
N ASN A 69 -13.25 1.27 -19.24
CA ASN A 69 -11.97 0.78 -18.71
C ASN A 69 -12.07 -0.13 -17.46
N SER A 70 -11.45 -1.30 -17.56
CA SER A 70 -10.87 -2.12 -16.49
C SER A 70 -9.44 -2.45 -16.92
N SER A 71 -8.46 -2.33 -16.03
CA SER A 71 -7.05 -2.66 -16.31
C SER A 71 -6.84 -4.16 -16.18
N GLN A 72 -7.02 -4.86 -17.30
CA GLN A 72 -6.55 -6.23 -17.51
C GLN A 72 -5.10 -6.22 -18.02
N VAL A 73 -4.34 -7.27 -17.66
CA VAL A 73 -3.36 -7.87 -18.57
C VAL A 73 -3.71 -9.36 -18.66
N PRO A 74 -4.02 -9.86 -19.87
CA PRO A 74 -3.40 -11.11 -20.30
C PRO A 74 -2.70 -10.86 -21.64
N MET A 75 -1.38 -11.02 -21.65
CA MET A 75 -0.64 -11.28 -22.87
C MET A 75 -0.47 -12.80 -22.97
N ALA A 76 -1.03 -13.41 -24.02
CA ALA A 76 -0.64 -14.73 -24.45
C ALA A 76 0.83 -14.66 -24.88
N VAL A 77 1.72 -15.30 -24.12
CA VAL A 77 3.12 -15.46 -24.50
C VAL A 77 3.20 -16.74 -25.32
N SER A 78 3.42 -16.62 -26.62
CA SER A 78 3.78 -17.76 -27.46
C SER A 78 5.24 -18.11 -27.21
N ALA A 79 5.49 -19.18 -26.47
CA ALA A 79 6.80 -19.80 -26.40
C ALA A 79 7.00 -20.65 -27.67
N GLU A 80 8.02 -20.33 -28.47
CA GLU A 80 8.51 -21.27 -29.48
C GLU A 80 9.02 -22.52 -28.74
N THR A 81 8.30 -23.64 -28.92
CA THR A 81 8.49 -24.98 -28.33
C THR A 81 7.99 -25.25 -26.88
N GLY A 82 6.83 -24.72 -26.49
CA GLY A 82 6.13 -25.14 -25.27
C GLY A 82 4.60 -25.07 -25.35
N ALA A 83 3.89 -25.86 -24.54
CA ALA A 83 2.44 -25.75 -24.36
C ALA A 83 2.03 -24.34 -23.91
N PRO A 84 0.82 -23.86 -24.27
CA PRO A 84 0.38 -22.50 -23.91
C PRO A 84 0.37 -22.31 -22.39
N ILE A 85 0.74 -21.10 -21.95
CA ILE A 85 0.74 -20.71 -20.55
C ILE A 85 -0.62 -20.07 -20.23
N ALA A 86 -1.37 -20.70 -19.33
CA ALA A 86 -2.59 -20.17 -18.76
C ALA A 86 -2.30 -19.49 -17.42
N SER A 87 -3.20 -18.62 -16.96
CA SER A 87 -3.11 -18.01 -15.64
C SER A 87 -4.47 -17.89 -14.96
N CYS A 88 -4.46 -17.81 -13.63
CA CYS A 88 -5.66 -17.53 -12.86
C CYS A 88 -5.34 -16.81 -11.55
N GLU A 89 -6.34 -16.13 -10.99
CA GLU A 89 -6.27 -15.51 -9.67
C GLU A 89 -7.13 -16.28 -8.67
N LEU A 90 -6.59 -16.48 -7.46
CA LEU A 90 -7.31 -16.99 -6.30
C LEU A 90 -7.21 -15.96 -5.18
N SER A 91 -8.26 -15.90 -4.36
CA SER A 91 -8.31 -15.01 -3.22
C SER A 91 -9.15 -15.59 -2.09
N GLY A 92 -8.93 -15.07 -0.90
CA GLY A 92 -9.62 -15.43 0.32
C GLY A 92 -9.29 -14.47 1.47
N MET A 93 -9.66 -14.86 2.69
CA MET A 93 -9.41 -14.12 3.91
C MET A 93 -8.71 -15.03 4.93
N ALA A 94 -7.70 -14.51 5.61
CA ALA A 94 -7.04 -15.15 6.74
C ALA A 94 -6.29 -14.08 7.55
N MET A 95 -5.99 -14.35 8.82
CA MET A 95 -5.17 -13.46 9.66
C MET A 95 -5.76 -12.04 9.78
N GLY A 96 -7.08 -11.90 9.64
CA GLY A 96 -7.78 -10.61 9.67
C GLY A 96 -7.67 -9.77 8.38
N MET A 97 -7.08 -10.30 7.31
CA MET A 97 -6.80 -9.59 6.06
C MET A 97 -7.13 -10.43 4.81
N GLY A 98 -7.12 -9.78 3.65
CA GLY A 98 -7.30 -10.45 2.37
C GLY A 98 -5.98 -11.00 1.85
N TRP A 99 -6.03 -12.16 1.22
CA TRP A 99 -4.92 -12.72 0.45
C TRP A 99 -5.31 -12.90 -1.01
N LYS A 100 -4.33 -12.76 -1.90
CA LYS A 100 -4.45 -13.01 -3.34
C LYS A 100 -3.24 -13.80 -3.83
N VAL A 101 -3.47 -14.70 -4.77
CA VAL A 101 -2.41 -15.33 -5.55
C VAL A 101 -2.78 -15.26 -7.03
N HIS A 102 -1.86 -14.76 -7.84
CA HIS A 102 -1.88 -14.97 -9.27
C HIS A 102 -0.92 -16.11 -9.59
N VAL A 103 -1.39 -17.13 -10.30
CA VAL A 103 -0.55 -18.26 -10.75
C VAL A 103 -0.52 -18.35 -12.26
N TRP A 104 0.64 -18.74 -12.79
CA TRP A 104 0.82 -19.13 -14.20
C TRP A 104 1.17 -20.61 -14.24
N TYR A 105 0.54 -21.36 -15.13
CA TYR A 105 0.71 -22.81 -15.28
C TYR A 105 0.64 -23.19 -16.76
N ARG A 106 1.20 -24.35 -17.12
CA ARG A 106 1.05 -24.86 -18.48
C ARG A 106 -0.32 -25.51 -18.64
N ASP A 107 -0.97 -25.24 -19.75
CA ASP A 107 -2.31 -25.79 -20.05
C ASP A 107 -2.27 -27.30 -20.38
N ASP A 108 -1.06 -27.86 -20.59
CA ASP A 108 -0.84 -29.30 -20.77
C ASP A 108 -0.68 -30.08 -19.45
N VAL A 109 -0.64 -29.39 -18.31
CA VAL A 109 -0.56 -29.99 -16.97
C VAL A 109 -1.92 -29.88 -16.30
N ALA A 110 -2.42 -30.99 -15.75
CA ALA A 110 -3.63 -30.97 -14.93
C ALA A 110 -3.41 -30.09 -13.69
N PHE A 111 -3.99 -28.88 -13.73
CA PHE A 111 -3.95 -27.93 -12.63
C PHE A 111 -5.30 -27.86 -11.93
N ASP A 112 -5.36 -28.32 -10.68
CA ASP A 112 -6.57 -28.22 -9.85
C ASP A 112 -6.57 -26.92 -9.04
N ARG A 113 -7.25 -25.93 -9.62
CA ARG A 113 -7.46 -24.61 -9.01
C ARG A 113 -8.14 -24.67 -7.65
N LEU A 114 -9.09 -25.59 -7.46
CA LEU A 114 -9.84 -25.71 -6.22
C LEU A 114 -8.97 -26.34 -5.13
N ALA A 115 -8.22 -27.39 -5.47
CA ALA A 115 -7.27 -28.01 -4.55
C ALA A 115 -6.19 -27.03 -4.09
N LEU A 116 -5.60 -26.23 -4.99
CA LEU A 116 -4.64 -25.20 -4.59
C LEU A 116 -5.28 -24.18 -3.63
N LYS A 117 -6.48 -23.69 -3.94
CA LYS A 117 -7.19 -22.76 -3.06
C LYS A 117 -7.40 -23.34 -1.64
N GLN A 118 -7.79 -24.61 -1.55
CA GLN A 118 -7.97 -25.29 -0.27
C GLN A 118 -6.65 -25.47 0.49
N GLN A 119 -5.56 -25.83 -0.20
CA GLN A 119 -4.23 -25.96 0.42
C GLN A 119 -3.71 -24.62 0.96
N LEU A 120 -3.91 -23.54 0.21
CA LEU A 120 -3.54 -22.19 0.67
C LEU A 120 -4.32 -21.79 1.91
N GLN A 121 -5.64 -21.98 1.88
CA GLN A 121 -6.51 -21.64 3.02
C GLN A 121 -6.16 -22.47 4.27
N ALA A 122 -5.99 -23.79 4.11
CA ALA A 122 -5.64 -24.68 5.21
C ALA A 122 -4.28 -24.34 5.85
N GLU A 123 -3.30 -23.94 5.04
CA GLU A 123 -1.98 -23.56 5.55
C GLU A 123 -2.02 -22.23 6.32
N LEU A 124 -2.83 -21.26 5.87
CA LEU A 124 -3.05 -20.00 6.58
C LEU A 124 -3.79 -20.24 7.91
N GLU A 125 -4.82 -21.09 7.92
CA GLU A 125 -5.54 -21.49 9.13
C GLU A 125 -4.63 -22.22 10.13
N ARG A 126 -3.72 -23.07 9.64
CA ARG A 126 -2.69 -23.71 10.47
C ARG A 126 -1.79 -22.67 11.12
N LEU A 127 -1.31 -21.68 10.38
CA LEU A 127 -0.50 -20.60 10.92
C LEU A 127 -1.27 -19.75 11.94
N GLU A 128 -2.56 -19.47 11.73
CA GLU A 128 -3.40 -18.79 12.74
C GLU A 128 -3.52 -19.60 14.03
N SER A 129 -3.63 -20.93 13.93
CA SER A 129 -3.64 -21.82 15.10
C SER A 129 -2.32 -21.81 15.90
N ILE A 130 -1.23 -21.31 15.31
CA ILE A 130 0.07 -21.15 15.96
C ILE A 130 0.25 -19.73 16.47
N PHE A 131 0.05 -18.72 15.61
CA PHE A 131 0.52 -17.35 15.84
C PHE A 131 -0.56 -16.33 16.16
N SER A 132 -1.85 -16.68 16.09
CA SER A 132 -2.90 -15.70 16.35
C SER A 132 -2.95 -15.29 17.82
N LEU A 133 -2.58 -14.05 18.13
CA LEU A 133 -2.79 -13.47 19.47
C LEU A 133 -4.29 -13.29 19.79
N TYR A 134 -5.20 -13.42 18.83
CA TYR A 134 -6.63 -13.24 19.05
C TYR A 134 -7.35 -14.55 19.40
N GLN A 135 -6.75 -15.70 19.05
CA GLN A 135 -7.27 -17.02 19.39
C GLN A 135 -6.66 -17.50 20.71
N SER A 136 -7.48 -17.65 21.75
CA SER A 136 -7.01 -18.09 23.08
C SER A 136 -6.36 -19.49 23.06
N GLN A 137 -6.76 -20.31 22.09
CA GLN A 137 -6.23 -21.65 21.88
C GLN A 137 -5.05 -21.69 20.90
N SER A 138 -4.55 -20.57 20.37
CA SER A 138 -3.35 -20.61 19.53
C SER A 138 -2.13 -21.00 20.36
N GLU A 139 -1.13 -21.59 19.71
CA GLU A 139 0.11 -22.01 20.38
C GLU A 139 0.82 -20.85 21.09
N ILE A 140 0.98 -19.71 20.43
CA ILE A 140 1.60 -18.50 21.00
C ILE A 140 0.78 -17.95 22.17
N SER A 141 -0.56 -17.97 22.08
CA SER A 141 -1.42 -17.55 23.19
C SER A 141 -1.23 -18.45 24.40
N ARG A 142 -1.22 -19.78 24.20
CA ARG A 142 -0.98 -20.72 25.31
C ARG A 142 0.40 -20.50 25.95
N TRP A 143 1.44 -20.33 25.14
CA TRP A 143 2.80 -20.05 25.63
C TRP A 143 2.89 -18.71 26.40
N ASN A 144 2.20 -17.66 25.92
CA ASN A 144 2.13 -16.35 26.57
C ASN A 144 1.43 -16.40 27.93
N HIS A 145 0.35 -17.18 28.06
CA HIS A 145 -0.39 -17.34 29.31
C HIS A 145 0.27 -18.32 30.29
N HIS A 146 1.13 -19.21 29.79
CA HIS A 146 1.89 -20.12 30.63
C HIS A 146 2.84 -19.35 31.56
N ARG A 147 2.86 -19.73 32.84
CA ARG A 147 3.65 -19.04 33.88
C ARG A 147 4.94 -19.76 34.24
N ALA A 148 5.16 -21.00 33.80
CA ALA A 148 6.43 -21.67 34.05
C ALA A 148 7.55 -21.04 33.20
N THR A 149 8.77 -21.11 33.74
CA THR A 149 10.00 -20.63 33.11
C THR A 149 10.84 -21.76 32.50
N ASP A 150 10.38 -23.01 32.63
CA ASP A 150 11.01 -24.18 32.04
C ASP A 150 10.86 -24.22 30.51
N TRP A 151 11.65 -25.07 29.86
CA TRP A 151 11.53 -25.35 28.43
C TRP A 151 10.15 -25.91 28.07
N GLN A 152 9.49 -25.24 27.14
CA GLN A 152 8.21 -25.67 26.59
C GLN A 152 8.42 -26.16 25.16
N VAL A 153 7.92 -27.36 24.85
CA VAL A 153 7.92 -27.88 23.48
C VAL A 153 6.98 -27.02 22.63
N VAL A 154 7.48 -26.60 21.47
CA VAL A 154 6.71 -25.82 20.50
C VAL A 154 6.83 -26.41 19.09
N SER A 155 6.00 -25.96 18.17
CA SER A 155 6.10 -26.33 16.76
C SER A 155 7.39 -25.80 16.13
N PRO A 156 7.91 -26.48 15.07
CA PRO A 156 9.12 -26.03 14.38
C PRO A 156 9.01 -24.61 13.80
N ASP A 157 7.84 -24.22 13.28
CA ASP A 157 7.62 -22.87 12.76
C ASP A 157 7.67 -21.82 13.88
N PHE A 158 7.14 -22.14 15.08
CA PHE A 158 7.21 -21.24 16.23
C PHE A 158 8.66 -21.07 16.71
N ALA A 159 9.40 -22.17 16.93
CA ALA A 159 10.82 -22.09 17.31
C ALA A 159 11.64 -21.31 16.26
N ARG A 160 11.38 -21.53 14.97
CA ARG A 160 12.07 -20.79 13.89
C ARG A 160 11.78 -19.29 13.94
N LEU A 161 10.52 -18.88 14.09
CA LEU A 161 10.20 -17.44 14.17
C LEU A 161 10.74 -16.79 15.43
N VAL A 162 10.76 -17.48 16.58
CA VAL A 162 11.40 -16.95 17.80
C VAL A 162 12.90 -16.79 17.58
N GLN A 163 13.57 -17.77 16.98
CA GLN A 163 15.00 -17.67 16.67
C GLN A 163 15.30 -16.46 15.77
N GLU A 164 14.49 -16.26 14.74
CA GLU A 164 14.64 -15.13 13.82
C GLU A 164 14.34 -13.78 14.50
N ALA A 165 13.27 -13.71 15.28
CA ALA A 165 12.92 -12.54 16.08
C ALA A 165 14.06 -12.13 17.04
N LEU A 166 14.65 -13.09 17.76
CA LEU A 166 15.77 -12.82 18.65
C LEU A 166 17.04 -12.42 17.91
N ARG A 167 17.24 -12.92 16.69
CA ARG A 167 18.34 -12.51 15.81
C ARG A 167 18.16 -11.04 15.41
N GLN A 168 16.97 -10.63 14.98
CA GLN A 168 16.67 -9.24 14.62
C GLN A 168 16.70 -8.31 15.83
N ALA A 169 16.22 -8.75 17.00
CA ALA A 169 16.32 -7.97 18.23
C ALA A 169 17.78 -7.67 18.60
N ARG A 170 18.67 -8.67 18.49
CA ARG A 170 20.13 -8.46 18.65
C ARG A 170 20.70 -7.50 17.61
N GLN A 171 20.40 -7.72 16.33
CA GLN A 171 20.99 -6.94 15.24
C GLN A 171 20.53 -5.48 15.21
N SER A 172 19.30 -5.22 15.65
CA SER A 172 18.72 -3.88 15.70
C SER A 172 18.97 -3.15 17.03
N ASP A 173 19.74 -3.77 17.93
CA ASP A 173 20.01 -3.26 19.29
C ASP A 173 18.70 -2.94 20.03
N GLY A 174 17.78 -3.91 20.02
CA GLY A 174 16.47 -3.85 20.66
C GLY A 174 15.48 -2.88 20.02
N ALA A 175 15.74 -2.31 18.84
CA ALA A 175 14.70 -1.54 18.12
C ALA A 175 13.55 -2.46 17.68
N PHE A 176 13.85 -3.70 17.33
CA PHE A 176 12.88 -4.78 17.28
C PHE A 176 12.92 -5.56 18.59
N ASP A 177 11.76 -5.80 19.20
CA ASP A 177 11.64 -6.68 20.37
C ASP A 177 10.37 -7.52 20.24
N PRO A 178 10.46 -8.85 20.14
CA PRO A 178 9.28 -9.71 20.04
C PRO A 178 8.51 -9.81 21.36
N THR A 179 8.92 -9.18 22.45
CA THR A 179 8.27 -9.28 23.77
C THR A 179 7.30 -8.13 24.08
N VAL A 180 6.93 -7.34 23.07
CA VAL A 180 6.03 -6.18 23.20
C VAL A 180 4.55 -6.55 23.43
N ALA A 181 4.17 -7.82 23.32
CA ALA A 181 2.77 -8.27 23.45
C ALA A 181 2.10 -7.80 24.75
N GLY A 182 2.83 -7.82 25.87
CA GLY A 182 2.30 -7.38 27.16
C GLY A 182 1.94 -5.89 27.18
N VAL A 183 2.72 -5.04 26.49
CA VAL A 183 2.42 -3.62 26.31
C VAL A 183 1.19 -3.42 25.46
N MET A 184 1.08 -4.15 24.35
CA MET A 184 -0.09 -4.08 23.46
C MET A 184 -1.38 -4.52 24.17
N GLU A 185 -1.30 -5.55 25.04
CA GLU A 185 -2.42 -6.00 25.87
C GLU A 185 -2.82 -4.94 26.91
N ALA A 186 -1.85 -4.39 27.66
CA ALA A 186 -2.11 -3.36 28.68
C ALA A 186 -2.70 -2.07 28.08
N ARG A 187 -2.30 -1.72 26.86
CA ARG A 187 -2.83 -0.58 26.09
C ARG A 187 -4.19 -0.84 25.46
N LYS A 188 -4.75 -2.05 25.60
CA LYS A 188 -6.02 -2.48 24.99
C LYS A 188 -6.07 -2.36 23.47
N PHE A 189 -4.93 -2.27 22.76
CA PHE A 189 -4.91 -2.21 21.29
C PHE A 189 -5.64 -3.40 20.65
N ARG A 190 -5.53 -4.58 21.28
CA ARG A 190 -6.26 -5.80 20.86
C ARG A 190 -7.78 -5.69 20.99
N SER A 191 -8.30 -4.84 21.88
CA SER A 191 -9.74 -4.61 22.06
C SER A 191 -10.31 -3.56 21.11
N ILE A 192 -9.46 -2.73 20.50
CA ILE A 192 -9.88 -1.67 19.57
C ILE A 192 -9.98 -2.21 18.13
N TRP A 193 -9.35 -3.36 17.84
CA TRP A 193 -9.54 -4.04 16.57
C TRP A 193 -10.99 -4.53 16.42
N PRO A 194 -11.71 -4.17 15.35
CA PRO A 194 -13.05 -4.68 15.09
C PRO A 194 -12.94 -6.16 14.70
N THR A 195 -12.85 -7.05 15.68
CA THR A 195 -13.23 -8.44 15.46
C THR A 195 -14.69 -8.41 15.04
N SER A 196 -15.01 -9.03 13.90
CA SER A 196 -16.31 -8.94 13.22
C SER A 196 -17.49 -9.55 14.00
N ARG A 197 -17.42 -9.63 15.33
CA ARG A 197 -18.46 -10.21 16.19
C ARG A 197 -18.65 -9.57 17.56
N SER A 198 -17.87 -8.55 17.95
CA SER A 198 -18.05 -7.88 19.24
C SER A 198 -18.53 -6.45 19.07
N LYS A 199 -19.86 -6.24 19.04
CA LYS A 199 -20.44 -4.93 19.34
C LYS A 199 -20.16 -4.65 20.82
N ASN A 200 -19.29 -3.67 21.10
CA ASN A 200 -18.77 -3.28 22.41
C ASN A 200 -17.80 -4.27 23.08
N PRO A 201 -16.47 -4.06 22.96
CA PRO A 201 -15.56 -4.48 24.02
C PRO A 201 -15.83 -3.58 25.23
N GLN A 202 -16.63 -4.06 26.20
CA GLN A 202 -16.65 -3.41 27.51
C GLN A 202 -15.21 -3.42 28.03
N PRO A 203 -14.63 -2.26 28.41
CA PRO A 203 -13.31 -2.24 29.00
C PRO A 203 -13.37 -3.00 30.32
N ARG A 204 -12.81 -4.21 30.38
CA ARG A 204 -12.46 -4.80 31.67
C ARG A 204 -11.54 -3.78 32.37
N GLN A 205 -11.97 -3.31 33.55
CA GLN A 205 -11.10 -2.59 34.45
C GLN A 205 -10.00 -3.58 34.87
N GLN A 206 -8.79 -3.37 34.37
CA GLN A 206 -7.60 -4.04 34.85
C GLN A 206 -6.75 -2.96 35.50
N ASN A 207 -6.35 -3.21 36.74
CA ASN A 207 -5.65 -2.26 37.60
C ASN A 207 -4.42 -1.65 36.91
N SER A 208 -4.30 -0.34 37.06
CA SER A 208 -3.35 0.57 36.41
C SER A 208 -1.90 0.49 36.89
N GLU A 209 -1.39 -0.69 37.27
CA GLU A 209 -0.05 -0.79 37.91
C GLU A 209 0.87 -1.90 37.38
N VAL A 210 0.46 -2.70 36.40
CA VAL A 210 1.38 -3.69 35.81
C VAL A 210 2.10 -3.06 34.62
N ILE A 211 3.32 -2.58 34.83
CA ILE A 211 4.24 -2.25 33.73
C ILE A 211 4.59 -3.57 33.04
N PRO A 212 4.20 -3.78 31.77
CA PRO A 212 4.53 -5.00 31.05
C PRO A 212 6.04 -5.03 30.78
N ILE A 213 6.62 -6.23 30.82
CA ILE A 213 8.06 -6.40 30.66
C ILE A 213 8.35 -6.59 29.18
N ILE A 214 9.20 -5.70 28.65
CA ILE A 214 9.82 -5.81 27.34
C ILE A 214 11.28 -6.18 27.61
N ASP A 215 11.64 -7.41 27.29
CA ASP A 215 12.99 -7.93 27.44
C ASP A 215 13.16 -9.16 26.53
N TRP A 216 13.61 -8.95 25.29
CA TRP A 216 13.92 -10.06 24.39
C TRP A 216 15.05 -10.96 24.91
N GLN A 217 15.95 -10.47 25.78
CA GLN A 217 17.04 -11.26 26.35
C GLN A 217 16.52 -12.30 27.36
N ALA A 218 15.30 -12.11 27.86
CA ALA A 218 14.62 -13.07 28.72
C ALA A 218 14.15 -14.34 28.00
N VAL A 219 14.22 -14.40 26.67
CA VAL A 219 13.69 -15.50 25.86
C VAL A 219 14.84 -16.32 25.26
N GLU A 220 14.73 -17.64 25.39
CA GLU A 220 15.67 -18.59 24.79
C GLU A 220 14.92 -19.60 23.93
N VAL A 221 15.58 -20.07 22.86
CA VAL A 221 15.01 -20.98 21.88
C VAL A 221 16.03 -22.03 21.44
N THR A 222 15.56 -23.25 21.26
CA THR A 222 16.25 -24.34 20.58
C THR A 222 15.37 -24.83 19.42
N THR A 223 15.98 -25.21 18.30
CA THR A 223 15.26 -25.72 17.12
C THR A 223 15.30 -27.24 17.03
N GLU A 224 16.20 -27.89 17.76
CA GLU A 224 16.41 -29.34 17.77
C GLU A 224 16.69 -29.85 19.21
N PRO A 225 15.66 -30.34 19.95
CA PRO A 225 14.24 -30.29 19.61
C PRO A 225 13.69 -28.84 19.64
N PRO A 226 12.55 -28.55 18.98
CA PRO A 226 11.95 -27.22 18.99
C PRO A 226 11.36 -26.89 20.37
N GLN A 227 12.03 -26.02 21.12
CA GLN A 227 11.59 -25.59 22.45
C GLN A 227 11.88 -24.11 22.67
N VAL A 228 11.01 -23.45 23.44
CA VAL A 228 11.16 -22.04 23.83
C VAL A 228 10.94 -21.91 25.33
N ARG A 229 11.79 -21.13 26.01
CA ARG A 229 11.61 -20.75 27.42
C ARG A 229 11.71 -19.24 27.62
N LYS A 230 11.19 -18.79 28.76
CA LYS A 230 11.32 -17.41 29.24
C LYS A 230 11.81 -17.44 30.69
N ASN A 231 12.74 -16.57 31.05
CA ASN A 231 13.27 -16.50 32.42
C ASN A 231 12.33 -15.73 33.38
N HIS A 232 11.26 -15.12 32.86
CA HIS A 232 10.28 -14.39 33.66
C HIS A 232 8.82 -14.71 33.24
N PRO A 233 7.91 -15.04 34.19
CA PRO A 233 6.55 -15.54 33.91
C PRO A 233 5.60 -14.56 33.20
N LYS A 234 5.95 -13.27 33.20
CA LYS A 234 5.17 -12.20 32.56
C LYS A 234 5.62 -11.86 31.14
N ILE A 235 6.73 -12.44 30.65
CA ILE A 235 7.13 -12.25 29.25
C ILE A 235 6.07 -12.86 28.33
N GLN A 236 5.69 -12.10 27.32
CA GLN A 236 4.75 -12.48 26.28
C GLN A 236 5.35 -12.13 24.92
N LEU A 237 5.24 -13.03 23.96
CA LEU A 237 5.71 -12.85 22.59
C LEU A 237 4.61 -12.28 21.68
N ASP A 238 4.99 -11.34 20.82
CA ASP A 238 4.32 -10.95 19.59
C ASP A 238 5.28 -11.23 18.43
N LEU A 239 4.85 -12.03 17.46
CA LEU A 239 5.63 -12.39 16.27
C LEU A 239 5.00 -11.86 14.98
N ASN A 240 3.95 -11.02 15.05
CA ASN A 240 3.17 -10.59 13.90
C ASN A 240 4.04 -9.95 12.80
N ALA A 241 5.07 -9.20 13.20
CA ALA A 241 6.05 -8.59 12.30
C ALA A 241 6.93 -9.59 11.50
N LEU A 242 6.74 -10.90 11.66
CA LEU A 242 7.41 -11.97 10.91
C LEU A 242 6.43 -12.99 10.31
N VAL A 243 5.18 -12.99 10.79
CA VAL A 243 4.19 -14.05 10.49
C VAL A 243 3.67 -13.92 9.07
N GLU A 244 3.56 -12.71 8.54
CA GLU A 244 3.08 -12.48 7.17
C GLU A 244 4.14 -12.91 6.15
N GLY A 245 5.41 -12.60 6.43
CA GLY A 245 6.54 -13.14 5.67
C GLY A 245 6.60 -14.68 5.70
N LEU A 246 6.35 -15.30 6.86
CA LEU A 246 6.23 -16.75 6.98
C LEU A 246 5.06 -17.30 6.15
N ALA A 247 3.90 -16.65 6.21
CA ALA A 247 2.70 -17.06 5.48
C ALA A 247 2.95 -17.04 3.97
N LEU A 248 3.57 -15.98 3.45
CA LEU A 248 3.97 -15.90 2.04
C LEU A 248 4.94 -17.03 1.66
N GLU A 249 5.92 -17.35 2.51
CA GLU A 249 6.83 -18.48 2.28
C GLU A 249 6.08 -19.81 2.17
N LYS A 250 5.13 -20.08 3.07
CA LYS A 250 4.34 -21.32 3.07
C LYS A 250 3.38 -21.38 1.89
N MET A 251 2.74 -20.27 1.53
CA MET A 251 1.89 -20.14 0.35
C MET A 251 2.68 -20.40 -0.95
N ARG A 252 3.91 -19.89 -1.05
CA ARG A 252 4.84 -20.21 -2.15
C ARG A 252 5.09 -21.72 -2.22
N GLY A 253 5.34 -22.35 -1.08
CA GLY A 253 5.48 -23.80 -0.99
C GLY A 253 4.25 -24.58 -1.48
N CYS A 254 3.03 -24.11 -1.18
CA CYS A 254 1.80 -24.69 -1.73
C CYS A 254 1.74 -24.57 -3.26
N CYS A 255 2.06 -23.41 -3.81
CA CYS A 255 2.11 -23.17 -5.25
C CYS A 255 3.14 -24.10 -5.93
N GLN A 256 4.33 -24.22 -5.36
CA GLN A 256 5.39 -25.08 -5.87
C GLN A 256 4.98 -26.57 -5.88
N ARG A 257 4.32 -27.05 -4.83
CA ARG A 257 3.78 -28.43 -4.79
C ARG A 257 2.63 -28.66 -5.77
N ALA A 258 1.85 -27.63 -6.05
CA ALA A 258 0.80 -27.68 -7.09
C ALA A 258 1.36 -27.64 -8.53
N GLY A 259 2.68 -27.52 -8.70
CA GLY A 259 3.33 -27.60 -10.00
C GLY A 259 3.13 -26.35 -10.89
N VAL A 260 2.76 -25.21 -10.31
CA VAL A 260 2.63 -23.97 -11.09
C VAL A 260 4.01 -23.49 -11.56
N LEU A 261 4.05 -22.83 -12.72
CA LEU A 261 5.28 -22.27 -13.28
C LEU A 261 5.74 -21.03 -12.51
N ALA A 262 4.81 -20.17 -12.12
CA ALA A 262 5.09 -18.95 -11.40
C ALA A 262 3.93 -18.56 -10.49
N CYS A 263 4.22 -17.80 -9.44
CA CYS A 263 3.20 -17.13 -8.64
C CYS A 263 3.61 -15.72 -8.19
N LEU A 264 2.60 -14.87 -8.07
CA LEU A 264 2.66 -13.58 -7.38
C LEU A 264 1.66 -13.63 -6.24
N LEU A 265 2.16 -13.55 -5.02
CA LEU A 265 1.38 -13.64 -3.79
C LEU A 265 1.25 -12.26 -3.18
N SER A 266 0.09 -12.00 -2.57
CA SER A 266 -0.14 -10.84 -1.72
C SER A 266 -0.96 -11.25 -0.50
N LEU A 267 -0.55 -10.76 0.66
CA LEU A 267 -1.19 -10.89 1.95
C LEU A 267 -0.94 -9.56 2.67
N GLY A 268 -1.94 -8.89 3.23
CA GLY A 268 -1.73 -7.70 4.09
C GLY A 268 -1.24 -6.39 3.44
N GLY A 269 -0.66 -6.46 2.24
CA GLY A 269 0.10 -5.36 1.62
C GLY A 269 1.53 -5.78 1.25
N GLU A 270 1.93 -6.95 1.70
CA GLU A 270 3.18 -7.65 1.46
C GLU A 270 3.05 -8.43 0.14
N TYR A 271 4.13 -8.50 -0.62
CA TYR A 271 4.17 -9.17 -1.91
C TYR A 271 5.31 -10.16 -1.99
N LEU A 272 5.04 -11.39 -2.42
CA LEU A 272 6.07 -12.36 -2.79
C LEU A 272 5.99 -12.66 -4.28
N ILE A 273 7.15 -12.62 -4.93
CA ILE A 273 7.36 -12.88 -6.35
C ILE A 273 8.12 -14.21 -6.48
N ASP A 274 7.58 -15.14 -7.26
CA ASP A 274 8.24 -16.38 -7.68
C ASP A 274 7.93 -16.61 -9.17
N CYS A 275 8.63 -15.86 -10.04
CA CYS A 275 8.35 -15.79 -11.47
C CYS A 275 9.56 -16.14 -12.35
N GLU A 276 10.72 -16.48 -11.78
CA GLU A 276 11.95 -16.76 -12.54
C GLU A 276 11.74 -17.83 -13.63
N ARG A 277 11.01 -18.91 -13.33
CA ARG A 277 10.76 -19.99 -14.30
C ARG A 277 9.96 -19.52 -15.51
N LEU A 278 8.94 -18.68 -15.30
CA LEU A 278 8.13 -18.11 -16.38
C LEU A 278 8.96 -17.23 -17.30
N PHE A 279 9.81 -16.37 -16.74
CA PHE A 279 10.58 -15.40 -17.52
C PHE A 279 11.93 -15.91 -18.03
N SER A 280 12.45 -17.00 -17.49
CA SER A 280 13.66 -17.68 -18.00
C SER A 280 13.53 -18.12 -19.47
N GLN A 281 12.29 -18.26 -19.95
CA GLN A 281 11.95 -18.67 -21.31
C GLN A 281 11.64 -17.49 -22.24
N THR A 282 11.75 -16.25 -21.76
CA THR A 282 11.40 -15.06 -22.53
C THR A 282 12.59 -14.12 -22.67
N GLN A 283 12.77 -13.52 -23.85
CA GLN A 283 13.77 -12.45 -24.05
C GLN A 283 13.43 -11.16 -23.28
N ASN A 284 12.23 -11.06 -22.70
CA ASN A 284 11.75 -9.89 -21.99
C ASN A 284 11.91 -10.05 -20.47
N GLN A 285 13.07 -9.65 -19.95
CA GLN A 285 13.40 -9.73 -18.52
C GLN A 285 12.88 -8.55 -17.68
N ALA A 286 11.81 -7.86 -18.12
CA ALA A 286 11.34 -6.62 -17.49
C ALA A 286 10.86 -6.75 -16.02
N GLY A 287 10.71 -7.99 -15.52
CA GLY A 287 10.33 -8.29 -14.14
C GLY A 287 8.85 -8.07 -13.84
N VAL A 288 8.40 -8.60 -12.70
CA VAL A 288 7.13 -8.19 -12.08
C VAL A 288 7.35 -6.85 -11.40
N LYS A 289 6.39 -5.93 -11.57
CA LYS A 289 6.41 -4.60 -10.94
C LYS A 289 5.58 -4.61 -9.67
N ILE A 290 6.20 -4.28 -8.54
CA ILE A 290 5.53 -4.00 -7.28
C ILE A 290 5.63 -2.51 -7.01
N PHE A 291 4.49 -1.86 -6.82
CA PHE A 291 4.41 -0.43 -6.57
C PHE A 291 4.38 -0.19 -5.07
N VAL A 292 5.30 0.62 -4.56
CA VAL A 292 5.26 1.10 -3.18
C VAL A 292 4.32 2.29 -3.12
N GLU A 293 3.14 2.12 -2.53
CA GLU A 293 2.11 3.15 -2.42
C GLU A 293 2.56 4.32 -1.53
N SER A 294 2.12 5.54 -1.87
CA SER A 294 2.33 6.69 -0.98
C SER A 294 1.38 6.63 0.22
N PRO A 295 1.86 6.89 1.45
CA PRO A 295 1.03 6.91 2.64
C PRO A 295 0.16 8.19 2.73
N VAL A 296 0.44 9.18 1.88
CA VAL A 296 -0.30 10.46 1.82
C VAL A 296 -1.38 10.43 0.74
N ASP A 297 -1.10 9.77 -0.38
CA ASP A 297 -2.00 9.71 -1.54
C ASP A 297 -1.94 8.32 -2.17
N ALA A 298 -2.95 7.50 -1.86
CA ALA A 298 -3.05 6.12 -2.34
C ALA A 298 -3.18 6.01 -3.88
N THR A 299 -3.39 7.11 -4.60
CA THR A 299 -3.38 7.12 -6.07
C THR A 299 -1.98 7.23 -6.66
N LYS A 300 -0.96 7.47 -5.83
CA LYS A 300 0.44 7.64 -6.21
C LYS A 300 1.32 6.53 -5.66
N SER A 301 2.41 6.29 -6.36
CA SER A 301 3.49 5.42 -5.91
C SER A 301 4.72 6.26 -5.57
N LEU A 302 5.46 5.85 -4.54
CA LEU A 302 6.75 6.44 -4.18
C LEU A 302 7.87 5.81 -5.02
N ALA A 303 7.78 4.50 -5.24
CA ALA A 303 8.76 3.74 -5.99
C ALA A 303 8.14 2.51 -6.65
N VAL A 304 8.91 1.90 -7.54
CA VAL A 304 8.62 0.61 -8.16
C VAL A 304 9.78 -0.34 -7.90
N VAL A 305 9.48 -1.55 -7.48
CA VAL A 305 10.42 -2.67 -7.45
C VAL A 305 10.16 -3.55 -8.67
N ARG A 306 11.21 -3.84 -9.44
CA ARG A 306 11.16 -4.77 -10.57
C ARG A 306 11.96 -6.01 -10.22
N SER A 307 11.29 -7.15 -10.07
CA SER A 307 11.99 -8.40 -9.80
C SER A 307 11.25 -9.61 -10.35
N LEU A 308 11.99 -10.69 -10.56
CA LEU A 308 11.46 -12.01 -10.91
C LEU A 308 11.32 -12.92 -9.68
N LYS A 309 11.94 -12.54 -8.55
CA LYS A 309 11.85 -13.27 -7.29
C LYS A 309 11.96 -12.36 -6.08
N GLY A 310 11.62 -12.89 -4.92
CA GLY A 310 11.83 -12.23 -3.64
C GLY A 310 10.55 -11.60 -3.10
N CYS A 311 10.69 -10.78 -2.07
CA CYS A 311 9.57 -10.27 -1.29
C CYS A 311 9.72 -8.77 -1.06
N VAL A 312 8.61 -8.04 -1.11
CA VAL A 312 8.51 -6.63 -0.71
C VAL A 312 7.53 -6.58 0.46
N SER A 313 8.00 -6.20 1.65
CA SER A 313 7.16 -5.93 2.82
C SER A 313 7.24 -4.44 3.17
N THR A 314 6.13 -3.87 3.65
CA THR A 314 6.05 -2.43 3.95
C THR A 314 5.38 -2.19 5.29
N SER A 315 6.13 -1.65 6.25
CA SER A 315 5.60 -1.22 7.54
C SER A 315 5.29 0.28 7.53
N GLY A 316 4.15 0.67 8.11
CA GLY A 316 3.62 2.03 8.06
C GLY A 316 2.94 2.47 9.34
N THR A 317 2.97 3.77 9.63
CA THR A 317 2.32 4.38 10.82
C THR A 317 0.94 4.99 10.52
N TYR A 318 0.38 4.77 9.33
CA TYR A 318 -0.78 5.50 8.80
C TYR A 318 -2.06 4.67 8.65
N ARG A 319 -1.97 3.33 8.61
CA ARG A 319 -3.15 2.45 8.40
C ARG A 319 -3.78 1.99 9.72
N GLN A 320 -2.98 1.40 10.59
CA GLN A 320 -3.45 0.85 11.87
C GLN A 320 -3.15 1.86 12.99
N THR A 321 -4.11 2.75 13.24
CA THR A 321 -3.99 3.84 14.22
C THR A 321 -5.15 3.86 15.20
N TRP A 322 -4.89 4.33 16.42
CA TRP A 322 -5.90 4.48 17.46
C TRP A 322 -5.69 5.76 18.27
N PRO A 323 -6.76 6.30 18.91
CA PRO A 323 -6.61 7.35 19.90
C PRO A 323 -5.73 6.86 21.06
N ASP A 324 -4.73 7.65 21.45
CA ASP A 324 -3.96 7.36 22.65
C ASP A 324 -4.85 7.47 23.90
N ILE A 325 -4.62 6.59 24.87
CA ILE A 325 -5.33 6.61 26.14
C ILE A 325 -4.75 7.69 27.06
N LYS A 326 -3.51 8.13 26.80
CA LYS A 326 -2.79 9.11 27.61
C LYS A 326 -2.74 10.52 27.01
N SER A 327 -3.14 10.69 25.74
CA SER A 327 -3.07 11.97 25.03
C SER A 327 -4.18 12.04 23.96
N PRO A 328 -4.54 13.24 23.45
CA PRO A 328 -5.52 13.35 22.37
C PRO A 328 -4.98 12.91 21.00
N ASP A 329 -3.70 12.53 20.92
CA ASP A 329 -3.03 12.20 19.67
C ASP A 329 -3.42 10.81 19.15
N GLN A 330 -3.25 10.61 17.84
CA GLN A 330 -3.34 9.30 17.21
C GLN A 330 -1.99 8.59 17.29
N VAL A 331 -2.01 7.30 17.59
CA VAL A 331 -0.81 6.46 17.70
C VAL A 331 -0.92 5.25 16.79
N SER A 332 0.22 4.79 16.27
CA SER A 332 0.36 3.60 15.45
C SER A 332 0.30 2.32 16.31
N HIS A 333 0.07 1.19 15.65
CA HIS A 333 0.22 -0.14 16.22
C HIS A 333 1.65 -0.56 16.58
N LEU A 334 2.65 0.13 16.05
CA LEU A 334 4.05 -0.14 16.33
C LEU A 334 4.44 0.40 17.72
N ILE A 335 5.15 -0.41 18.50
CA ILE A 335 5.65 -0.06 19.82
C ILE A 335 7.15 0.22 19.75
N GLU A 336 7.61 1.30 20.37
CA GLU A 336 9.01 1.54 20.67
C GLU A 336 9.42 0.74 21.92
N PRO A 337 10.27 -0.30 21.80
CA PRO A 337 10.59 -1.19 22.90
C PRO A 337 11.22 -0.48 24.10
N GLN A 338 12.08 0.52 23.84
CA GLN A 338 12.83 1.23 24.88
C GLN A 338 11.92 2.01 25.83
N THR A 339 10.79 2.52 25.33
CA THR A 339 9.88 3.37 26.11
C THR A 339 8.54 2.69 26.42
N GLY A 340 8.25 1.56 25.75
CA GLY A 340 6.95 0.92 25.76
C GLY A 340 5.81 1.84 25.28
N GLN A 341 6.15 2.90 24.55
CA GLN A 341 5.18 3.80 23.95
C GLN A 341 4.88 3.36 22.51
N PRO A 342 3.63 3.50 22.05
CA PRO A 342 3.36 3.38 20.63
C PRO A 342 4.02 4.54 19.86
N LEU A 343 4.44 4.28 18.63
CA LEU A 343 4.90 5.33 17.73
C LEU A 343 3.75 6.30 17.41
N LYS A 344 4.06 7.57 17.22
CA LYS A 344 3.09 8.56 16.75
C LYS A 344 2.53 8.13 15.39
N ALA A 345 1.22 8.28 15.20
CA ALA A 345 0.64 8.13 13.87
C ALA A 345 1.12 9.27 12.97
N SER A 346 1.85 8.93 11.92
CA SER A 346 2.33 9.86 10.89
C SER A 346 2.25 9.18 9.52
N ALA A 347 2.32 9.97 8.44
CA ALA A 347 2.38 9.44 7.09
C ALA A 347 3.82 9.01 6.74
N SER A 348 4.30 8.00 7.48
CA SER A 348 5.62 7.40 7.32
C SER A 348 5.51 5.93 6.93
N LEU A 349 6.47 5.45 6.15
CA LEU A 349 6.62 4.04 5.82
C LEU A 349 8.09 3.64 5.66
N VAL A 350 8.35 2.35 5.86
CA VAL A 350 9.58 1.69 5.43
C VAL A 350 9.18 0.48 4.60
N SER A 351 9.74 0.37 3.40
CA SER A 351 9.57 -0.78 2.52
C SER A 351 10.89 -1.51 2.36
N VAL A 352 10.89 -2.83 2.53
CA VAL A 352 12.09 -3.68 2.44
C VAL A 352 11.87 -4.73 1.36
N TYR A 353 12.86 -4.84 0.46
CA TYR A 353 12.97 -5.94 -0.47
C TYR A 353 13.99 -6.97 0.05
N HIS A 354 13.62 -8.25 0.06
CA HIS A 354 14.53 -9.34 0.40
C HIS A 354 14.05 -10.67 -0.20
N GLU A 355 14.96 -11.60 -0.54
CA GLU A 355 14.56 -12.93 -1.09
C GLU A 355 13.88 -13.83 -0.03
N ASN A 356 14.40 -13.71 1.20
CA ASN A 356 13.81 -14.03 2.50
C ASN A 356 12.49 -13.29 2.82
N PRO A 357 11.24 -13.81 2.66
CA PRO A 357 10.04 -13.02 2.99
C PRO A 357 9.90 -12.75 4.50
N ILE A 358 10.36 -13.65 5.37
CA ILE A 358 10.40 -13.43 6.83
C ILE A 358 11.35 -12.28 7.17
N LEU A 359 12.48 -12.20 6.46
CA LEU A 359 13.45 -11.12 6.64
C LEU A 359 12.94 -9.79 6.10
N ALA A 360 12.27 -9.78 4.95
CA ALA A 360 11.65 -8.56 4.42
C ALA A 360 10.65 -7.97 5.45
N ASP A 361 9.81 -8.82 6.01
CA ASP A 361 8.76 -8.45 6.96
C ASP A 361 9.33 -7.90 8.29
N GLY A 362 10.22 -8.68 8.90
CA GLY A 362 10.82 -8.30 10.17
C GLY A 362 11.66 -7.04 10.08
N TRP A 363 12.44 -6.89 9.00
CA TRP A 363 13.26 -5.70 8.82
C TRP A 363 12.43 -4.46 8.47
N ALA A 364 11.32 -4.58 7.75
CA ALA A 364 10.44 -3.43 7.52
C ALA A 364 9.97 -2.83 8.85
N THR A 365 9.56 -3.68 9.81
CA THR A 365 9.15 -3.25 11.15
C THR A 365 10.35 -2.73 11.96
N SER A 366 11.45 -3.48 11.98
CA SER A 366 12.65 -3.13 12.75
C SER A 366 13.21 -1.75 12.36
N LEU A 367 13.29 -1.48 11.06
CA LEU A 367 13.82 -0.23 10.51
C LEU A 367 12.84 0.93 10.72
N MET A 368 11.54 0.67 10.66
CA MET A 368 10.51 1.67 10.97
C MET A 368 10.58 2.10 12.45
N VAL A 369 10.68 1.14 13.37
CA VAL A 369 10.75 1.40 14.81
C VAL A 369 12.08 2.04 15.22
N ALA A 370 13.20 1.66 14.58
CA ALA A 370 14.49 2.30 14.80
C ALA A 370 14.49 3.80 14.44
N GLY A 371 13.51 4.25 13.66
CA GLY A 371 13.47 5.59 13.09
C GLY A 371 14.45 5.73 11.93
N ARG A 372 14.26 6.78 11.14
CA ARG A 372 14.91 6.93 9.83
C ARG A 372 16.43 6.90 9.86
N GLU A 373 17.08 7.65 10.76
CA GLU A 373 18.54 7.72 10.79
C GLU A 373 19.19 6.42 11.26
N LYS A 374 18.73 5.84 12.38
CA LYS A 374 19.24 4.56 12.89
C LYS A 374 18.87 3.43 11.93
N GLY A 375 17.65 3.46 11.39
CA GLY A 375 17.17 2.54 10.37
C GLY A 375 18.03 2.55 9.12
N LEU A 376 18.35 3.71 8.54
CA LEU A 376 19.25 3.78 7.38
C LEU A 376 20.63 3.19 7.68
N ARG A 377 21.19 3.47 8.87
CA ARG A 377 22.48 2.88 9.28
C ARG A 377 22.40 1.36 9.40
N LEU A 378 21.36 0.82 10.04
CA LEU A 378 21.13 -0.63 10.14
C LEU A 378 20.94 -1.26 8.75
N ALA A 379 20.18 -0.60 7.86
CA ALA A 379 19.98 -1.08 6.50
C ALA A 379 21.29 -1.15 5.72
N ASP A 380 22.15 -0.14 5.84
CA ASP A 380 23.46 -0.14 5.20
C ASP A 380 24.41 -1.19 5.82
N GLU A 381 24.39 -1.35 7.16
CA GLU A 381 25.23 -2.32 7.89
C GLU A 381 24.88 -3.77 7.53
N TYR A 382 23.59 -4.11 7.50
CA TYR A 382 23.11 -5.45 7.17
C TYR A 382 22.77 -5.65 5.69
N GLN A 383 23.17 -4.70 4.82
CA GLN A 383 22.96 -4.74 3.37
C GLN A 383 21.50 -4.98 2.96
N LEU A 384 20.57 -4.35 3.67
CA LEU A 384 19.14 -4.47 3.43
C LEU A 384 18.71 -3.49 2.36
N ALA A 385 18.02 -3.98 1.32
CA ALA A 385 17.38 -3.12 0.34
C ALA A 385 16.13 -2.50 0.97
N ALA A 386 16.27 -1.29 1.47
CA ALA A 386 15.21 -0.54 2.15
C ALA A 386 14.97 0.85 1.53
N LEU A 387 13.70 1.25 1.55
CA LEU A 387 13.19 2.57 1.19
C LEU A 387 12.45 3.16 2.40
N PHE A 388 12.77 4.40 2.75
CA PHE A 388 12.20 5.15 3.86
C PHE A 388 11.42 6.34 3.32
N TYR A 389 10.23 6.56 3.87
CA TYR A 389 9.46 7.76 3.60
C TYR A 389 8.83 8.35 4.86
N SER A 390 8.84 9.68 4.95
CA SER A 390 8.12 10.44 5.98
C SER A 390 7.59 11.74 5.36
N ALA A 391 6.29 11.99 5.51
CA ALA A 391 5.70 13.25 5.05
C ALA A 391 6.06 14.46 5.93
N GLU A 392 6.59 14.24 7.13
CA GLU A 392 6.94 15.30 8.09
C GLU A 392 8.37 15.84 7.91
N GLU A 393 9.16 15.25 7.01
CA GLU A 393 10.58 15.59 6.81
C GLU A 393 10.85 16.34 5.49
N ASP A 394 11.86 17.20 5.50
CA ASP A 394 12.27 18.03 4.34
C ASP A 394 12.70 17.18 3.13
N GLU A 395 13.35 16.03 3.38
CA GLU A 395 13.64 15.03 2.36
C GLU A 395 12.69 13.85 2.54
N PRO A 396 11.57 13.77 1.82
CA PRO A 396 10.54 12.79 2.15
C PRO A 396 10.91 11.36 1.75
N LEU A 397 11.90 11.12 0.88
CA LEU A 397 12.26 9.79 0.37
C LEU A 397 13.77 9.49 0.49
N ILE A 398 14.14 8.39 1.14
CA ILE A 398 15.52 7.88 1.21
C ILE A 398 15.58 6.41 0.81
N ILE A 399 16.65 6.02 0.13
CA ILE A 399 16.93 4.63 -0.25
C ILE A 399 18.33 4.24 0.27
N SER A 400 18.39 3.13 1.00
CA SER A 400 19.62 2.48 1.46
C SER A 400 20.58 2.15 0.31
N LYS A 401 21.86 1.89 0.61
CA LYS A 401 22.85 1.52 -0.42
C LYS A 401 22.45 0.28 -1.20
N ALA A 402 22.00 -0.77 -0.52
CA ALA A 402 21.55 -2.02 -1.15
C ALA A 402 20.20 -1.85 -1.87
N GLY A 403 19.40 -0.84 -1.51
CA GLY A 403 18.15 -0.51 -2.17
C GLY A 403 18.33 0.18 -3.53
N LYS A 404 19.49 0.80 -3.78
CA LYS A 404 19.78 1.45 -5.07
C LYS A 404 19.82 0.41 -6.18
N GLY A 405 18.97 0.61 -7.20
CA GLY A 405 18.80 -0.35 -8.30
C GLY A 405 17.74 -1.43 -8.04
N ILE A 406 17.22 -1.52 -6.80
CA ILE A 406 16.05 -2.34 -6.47
C ILE A 406 14.80 -1.46 -6.44
N PHE A 407 14.85 -0.35 -5.71
CA PHE A 407 13.78 0.64 -5.66
C PHE A 407 14.06 1.73 -6.70
N GLU A 408 13.20 1.80 -7.71
CA GLU A 408 13.18 2.89 -8.69
C GLU A 408 12.19 3.96 -8.21
N PRO A 409 12.64 5.17 -7.82
CA PRO A 409 11.74 6.26 -7.47
C PRO A 409 10.73 6.51 -8.60
N TRP A 410 9.46 6.74 -8.25
CA TRP A 410 8.39 6.84 -9.24
C TRP A 410 8.62 7.93 -10.29
N GLU A 411 9.15 9.07 -9.87
CA GLU A 411 9.48 10.20 -10.76
C GLU A 411 10.53 9.81 -11.81
N THR A 412 11.51 8.97 -11.45
CA THR A 412 12.53 8.45 -12.36
C THR A 412 11.99 7.30 -13.22
N ALA A 413 11.11 6.47 -12.66
CA ALA A 413 10.51 5.34 -13.37
C ALA A 413 9.67 5.78 -14.58
N LEU A 414 9.01 6.95 -14.51
CA LEU A 414 8.26 7.54 -15.63
C LEU A 414 9.16 7.93 -16.81
N VAL A 415 10.40 8.37 -16.55
CA VAL A 415 11.34 8.80 -17.59
C VAL A 415 11.94 7.60 -18.33
N SER A 416 12.20 6.50 -17.62
CA SER A 416 12.71 5.24 -18.21
C SER A 416 11.73 4.54 -19.16
N ALA A 417 10.46 4.93 -19.16
CA ALA A 417 9.41 4.34 -19.99
C ALA A 417 9.24 5.00 -21.37
N ASN A 418 10.15 5.89 -21.78
CA ASN A 418 10.10 6.59 -23.07
C ASN A 418 11.23 6.13 -24.01
N PRO A 419 11.05 5.06 -24.81
CA PRO A 419 12.11 4.53 -25.69
C PRO A 419 12.32 5.37 -26.97
N PHE A 420 11.81 6.60 -27.04
CA PHE A 420 11.97 7.52 -28.17
C PHE A 420 12.88 8.72 -27.85
N GLN A 421 13.97 8.52 -27.12
CA GLN A 421 15.14 9.39 -27.27
C GLN A 421 16.08 8.73 -28.27
N ALA A 422 15.93 9.12 -29.54
CA ALA A 422 16.86 8.77 -30.60
C ALA A 422 18.28 9.22 -30.20
N CYS A 423 19.25 8.30 -30.27
CA CYS A 423 20.66 8.67 -30.32
C CYS A 423 20.86 9.69 -31.44
N PRO A 424 21.59 10.80 -31.22
CA PRO A 424 22.00 11.65 -32.32
C PRO A 424 22.99 10.84 -33.17
N SER A 425 22.62 10.56 -34.41
CA SER A 425 23.57 10.14 -35.43
C SER A 425 24.58 11.26 -35.63
N ASP A 426 25.85 10.91 -35.45
CA ASP A 426 27.00 11.75 -35.75
C ASP A 426 27.04 11.98 -37.26
N ASP A 427 26.63 13.17 -37.69
CA ASP A 427 26.91 13.67 -39.04
C ASP A 427 27.22 15.16 -38.95
N GLY A 428 28.50 15.47 -39.08
CA GLY A 428 29.00 16.82 -39.13
C GLY A 428 28.48 17.57 -40.35
N ARG A 429 27.68 18.62 -40.12
CA ARG A 429 27.68 19.83 -40.95
C ARG A 429 27.00 20.99 -40.23
N THR A 430 27.68 22.12 -40.28
CA THR A 430 27.34 23.42 -39.72
C THR A 430 26.11 24.06 -40.36
N SER A 431 25.17 24.57 -39.56
CA SER A 431 24.51 25.86 -39.81
C SER A 431 23.75 26.36 -38.56
N ARG A 432 23.85 27.66 -38.32
CA ARG A 432 23.10 28.44 -37.33
C ARG A 432 21.65 28.64 -37.82
N GLU A 433 20.68 28.59 -36.91
CA GLU A 433 19.76 29.71 -36.55
C GLU A 433 18.44 29.24 -35.87
N ASN A 434 18.05 30.02 -34.85
CA ASN A 434 16.71 30.39 -34.40
C ASN A 434 15.72 29.37 -33.80
N SER A 435 15.64 29.42 -32.47
CA SER A 435 14.45 29.68 -31.62
C SER A 435 13.05 29.24 -32.09
N SER A 436 12.44 28.29 -31.35
CA SER A 436 11.15 28.42 -30.63
C SER A 436 10.70 27.04 -30.09
N PRO A 437 10.22 26.93 -28.82
CA PRO A 437 9.72 25.66 -28.30
C PRO A 437 8.27 25.42 -28.74
N VAL A 438 8.04 24.32 -29.44
CA VAL A 438 6.71 23.80 -29.76
C VAL A 438 6.15 23.12 -28.51
N VAL A 439 5.20 23.79 -27.84
CA VAL A 439 4.38 23.22 -26.77
C VAL A 439 3.13 22.58 -27.39
N SER A 440 2.91 21.34 -26.99
CA SER A 440 1.83 20.42 -27.35
C SER A 440 0.42 20.94 -27.11
N GLY A 441 -0.35 21.07 -28.19
CA GLY A 441 -1.64 20.41 -28.40
C GLY A 441 -2.69 20.38 -27.30
N TRP A 442 -3.35 21.50 -27.02
CA TRP A 442 -4.76 21.56 -26.57
C TRP A 442 -5.47 22.59 -27.45
N SER A 443 -6.55 22.22 -28.14
CA SER A 443 -7.27 23.21 -28.95
C SER A 443 -7.85 24.30 -28.05
N TRP A 444 -7.71 25.55 -28.47
CA TRP A 444 -8.15 26.74 -27.73
C TRP A 444 -9.62 26.66 -27.29
N SER A 445 -10.44 25.92 -28.03
CA SER A 445 -11.85 25.65 -27.74
C SER A 445 -12.08 25.01 -26.36
N TRP A 446 -11.21 24.10 -25.91
CA TRP A 446 -11.37 23.43 -24.60
C TRP A 446 -11.04 24.34 -23.42
N LYS A 447 -10.07 25.24 -23.58
CA LYS A 447 -9.71 26.23 -22.55
C LYS A 447 -10.85 27.22 -22.31
N ILE A 448 -11.56 27.60 -23.37
CA ILE A 448 -12.73 28.49 -23.29
C ILE A 448 -13.92 27.79 -22.61
N ILE A 449 -14.18 26.52 -22.93
CA ILE A 449 -15.23 25.73 -22.27
C ILE A 449 -14.98 25.61 -20.76
N LEU A 450 -13.72 25.37 -20.35
CA LEU A 450 -13.34 25.31 -18.94
C LEU A 450 -13.52 26.67 -18.23
N CYS A 451 -13.19 27.78 -18.89
CA CYS A 451 -13.45 29.12 -18.34
C CYS A 451 -14.94 29.42 -18.18
N ILE A 452 -15.77 29.09 -19.18
CA ILE A 452 -17.22 29.30 -19.11
C ILE A 452 -17.86 28.43 -18.02
N ALA A 453 -17.44 27.16 -17.90
CA ALA A 453 -17.89 26.28 -16.84
C ALA A 453 -17.50 26.81 -15.44
N GLY A 454 -16.27 27.36 -15.31
CA GLY A 454 -15.80 27.99 -14.07
C GLY A 454 -16.61 29.22 -13.68
N VAL A 455 -16.95 30.09 -14.64
CA VAL A 455 -17.77 31.30 -14.40
C VAL A 455 -19.21 30.91 -14.04
N ILE A 456 -19.80 29.92 -14.70
CA ILE A 456 -21.15 29.42 -14.35
C ILE A 456 -21.18 28.81 -12.95
N ALA A 457 -20.14 28.05 -12.57
CA ALA A 457 -20.01 27.52 -11.21
C ALA A 457 -19.89 28.64 -10.17
N LEU A 458 -19.13 29.70 -10.46
CA LEU A 458 -18.97 30.86 -9.59
C LEU A 458 -20.30 31.63 -9.41
N ILE A 459 -21.08 31.81 -10.49
CA ILE A 459 -22.40 32.45 -10.45
C ILE A 459 -23.41 31.59 -9.66
N ARG A 460 -23.38 30.27 -9.84
CA ARG A 460 -24.24 29.35 -9.07
C ARG A 460 -23.89 29.35 -7.59
N PHE A 461 -22.59 29.39 -7.26
CA PHE A 461 -22.13 29.50 -5.87
C PHE A 461 -22.54 30.84 -5.25
N ALA A 462 -22.39 31.95 -5.98
CA ALA A 462 -22.82 33.28 -5.52
C ALA A 462 -24.35 33.34 -5.30
N ARG A 463 -25.15 32.71 -6.16
CA ARG A 463 -26.62 32.62 -6.00
C ARG A 463 -27.04 31.69 -4.86
N PHE A 464 -26.33 30.59 -4.63
CA PHE A 464 -26.56 29.72 -3.47
C PHE A 464 -26.21 30.42 -2.15
N ALA A 465 -25.11 31.17 -2.13
CA ALA A 465 -24.72 31.97 -0.96
C ALA A 465 -25.70 33.13 -0.68
N ALA A 466 -26.29 33.74 -1.73
CA ALA A 466 -27.28 34.79 -1.60
C ALA A 466 -28.69 34.28 -1.21
N GLY A 467 -29.02 33.01 -1.48
CA GLY A 467 -30.32 32.40 -1.17
C GLY A 467 -30.46 31.81 0.24
N ARG A 468 -29.48 32.01 1.13
CA ARG A 468 -29.51 31.57 2.55
C ARG A 468 -29.51 32.73 3.55
N VAL A 469 -29.86 33.94 3.11
CA VAL A 469 -29.92 35.12 3.98
C VAL A 469 -31.36 35.58 4.27
N ASP A 470 -32.39 34.99 3.64
CA ASP A 470 -33.79 35.20 4.04
C ASP A 470 -34.52 33.85 4.11
N GLY A 471 -34.70 33.35 5.34
CA GLY A 471 -35.34 32.08 5.68
C GLY A 471 -35.00 31.63 7.09
#